data_AF-A0A0F9LMN8-F1
#
_entry.id   AF-A0A0F9LMN8-F1
#
_cell.length_a   1.000
_cell.length_b   1.000
_cell.length_c   1.000
_cell.angle_alpha   90.00
_cell.angle_beta   90.00
_cell.angle_gamma   90.00
#
_symmetry.space_group_name_H-M   'P 1'
#
loop_
_entity.id
_entity.type
_entity.pdbx_description
1 polymer ?
#
loop_
_entity_poly.entity_id
_entity_poly.type
_entity_poly.pdbx_seq_one_letter_code
_entity_poly.pdbx_strand_id
1 'polypeptide(L)'
;MNEQDQLPKLLDDDFSRENLIAICEAAVVNVKSWANRDSPDAHEKLGLCWVMLKAGCDFHVHAPNPGESGCYTDDRTIWLSMSWPTFSTFEYGGGNYEDETFYIPTPKRLRENVGRDWY
;
A
#
# COMPACT_ATOMS: atom_id res chain seq x y z
N MET A 1 5.73 -20.08 -33.29
CA MET A 1 4.87 -19.10 -32.61
C MET A 1 5.16 -19.29 -31.12
N ASN A 2 6.09 -18.49 -30.58
CA ASN A 2 6.59 -18.67 -29.21
C ASN A 2 5.77 -17.77 -28.28
N GLU A 3 5.21 -18.36 -27.23
CA GLU A 3 4.59 -17.69 -26.07
C GLU A 3 5.64 -16.89 -25.30
N GLN A 4 6.09 -15.78 -25.88
CA GLN A 4 6.82 -14.71 -25.18
C GLN A 4 5.92 -13.51 -24.87
N ASP A 5 4.60 -13.73 -24.80
CA ASP A 5 3.62 -12.68 -24.54
C ASP A 5 2.92 -12.88 -23.17
N GLN A 6 3.70 -13.31 -22.18
CA GLN A 6 3.29 -13.19 -20.78
C GLN A 6 3.92 -11.93 -20.21
N LEU A 7 3.06 -11.06 -19.69
CA LEU A 7 3.31 -9.73 -19.15
C LEU A 7 4.66 -9.61 -18.42
N PRO A 8 5.34 -8.45 -18.51
CA PRO A 8 6.63 -8.25 -17.89
C PRO A 8 6.53 -8.59 -16.40
N LYS A 9 7.31 -9.61 -16.01
CA LYS A 9 7.61 -10.00 -14.64
C LYS A 9 7.90 -8.71 -13.85
N LEU A 10 6.92 -8.26 -13.06
CA LEU A 10 7.13 -7.15 -12.13
C LEU A 10 8.22 -7.66 -11.16
N LEU A 11 9.26 -6.85 -11.01
CA LEU A 11 10.54 -7.26 -10.45
C LEU A 11 10.47 -7.13 -8.92
N ASP A 12 10.55 -8.27 -8.23
CA ASP A 12 10.63 -8.46 -6.76
C ASP A 12 9.30 -8.42 -5.95
N ASP A 13 8.24 -9.04 -6.49
CA ASP A 13 6.83 -9.00 -6.05
C ASP A 13 6.41 -9.93 -4.89
N ASP A 14 7.15 -10.04 -3.79
CA ASP A 14 6.55 -10.66 -2.59
C ASP A 14 5.79 -9.59 -1.78
N PHE A 15 4.48 -9.47 -2.03
CA PHE A 15 3.57 -8.66 -1.22
C PHE A 15 3.22 -9.32 0.12
N SER A 16 4.19 -9.99 0.73
CA SER A 16 4.08 -10.47 2.10
C SER A 16 3.86 -9.29 3.05
N ARG A 17 3.22 -9.58 4.18
CA ARG A 17 2.94 -8.60 5.23
C ARG A 17 4.22 -7.92 5.68
N GLU A 18 5.29 -8.70 5.86
CA GLU A 18 6.60 -8.24 6.31
C GLU A 18 7.21 -7.24 5.32
N ASN A 19 7.12 -7.52 4.03
CA ASN A 19 7.62 -6.62 2.99
C ASN A 19 6.79 -5.33 2.92
N LEU A 20 5.46 -5.42 3.03
CA LEU A 20 4.59 -4.24 3.06
C LEU A 20 4.86 -3.37 4.30
N ILE A 21 5.12 -3.97 5.46
CA ILE A 21 5.54 -3.26 6.67
C ILE A 21 6.87 -2.52 6.45
N ALA A 22 7.86 -3.21 5.86
CA ALA A 22 9.16 -2.61 5.57
C ALA A 22 9.06 -1.45 4.57
N ILE A 23 8.19 -1.58 3.55
CA ILE A 23 7.88 -0.50 2.61
C ILE A 23 7.29 0.68 3.35
N CYS A 24 6.27 0.47 4.20
CA CYS A 24 5.64 1.55 4.95
C CYS A 24 6.63 2.30 5.85
N GLU A 25 7.54 1.57 6.51
CA GLU A 25 8.58 2.16 7.36
C GLU A 25 9.58 3.00 6.56
N ALA A 26 10.05 2.48 5.42
CA ALA A 26 10.96 3.20 4.53
C ALA A 26 10.30 4.39 3.82
N ALA A 27 8.97 4.38 3.72
CA ALA A 27 8.21 5.40 3.02
C ALA A 27 8.03 6.69 3.84
N VAL A 28 8.28 6.71 5.15
CA VAL A 28 8.17 7.93 5.97
C VAL A 28 9.18 8.99 5.48
N VAL A 29 8.66 10.12 5.00
CA VAL A 29 9.47 11.22 4.45
C VAL A 29 9.60 12.32 5.50
N ASN A 30 10.78 12.95 5.59
CA ASN A 30 10.95 14.13 6.45
C ASN A 30 10.03 15.27 5.97
N VAL A 31 9.35 15.96 6.90
CA VAL A 31 8.44 17.06 6.57
C VAL A 31 9.03 18.15 5.66
N LYS A 32 10.36 18.37 5.71
CA LYS A 32 11.05 19.33 4.83
C LYS A 32 11.13 18.88 3.38
N SER A 33 10.97 17.60 3.13
CA SER A 33 11.01 16.95 1.81
C SER A 33 9.62 16.69 1.24
N TRP A 34 8.55 16.98 2.00
CA TRP A 34 7.18 16.86 1.53
C TRP A 34 6.92 17.82 0.37
N ALA A 35 6.33 17.31 -0.69
CA ALA A 35 5.89 18.07 -1.85
C ALA A 35 4.58 17.45 -2.38
N ASN A 36 3.93 18.13 -3.33
CA ASN A 36 2.77 17.68 -4.12
C ASN A 36 1.69 16.84 -3.40
N ARG A 37 1.99 15.56 -3.13
CA ARG A 37 1.06 14.54 -2.60
C ARG A 37 1.46 13.97 -1.24
N ASP A 38 2.65 14.28 -0.74
CA ASP A 38 3.04 14.00 0.63
C ASP A 38 2.54 15.14 1.53
N SER A 39 1.36 14.94 2.10
CA SER A 39 0.70 15.84 3.05
C SER A 39 0.61 15.18 4.44
N PRO A 40 0.19 15.92 5.49
CA PRO A 40 -0.16 15.31 6.77
C PRO A 40 -1.11 14.12 6.60
N ASP A 41 -2.20 14.29 5.85
CA ASP A 41 -3.20 13.25 5.61
C ASP A 41 -2.62 12.01 4.92
N ALA A 42 -1.67 12.19 3.99
CA ALA A 42 -0.98 11.07 3.34
C ALA A 42 -0.13 10.29 4.34
N HIS A 43 0.58 10.98 5.24
CA HIS A 43 1.36 10.34 6.30
C HIS A 43 0.48 9.71 7.39
N GLU A 44 -0.70 10.27 7.67
CA GLU A 44 -1.69 9.64 8.55
C GLU A 44 -2.20 8.32 7.97
N LYS A 45 -2.56 8.30 6.68
CA LYS A 45 -2.95 7.08 5.95
C LYS A 45 -1.82 6.05 5.91
N LEU A 46 -0.59 6.48 5.64
CA LEU A 46 0.60 5.62 5.70
C LEU A 46 0.77 4.99 7.08
N GLY A 47 0.69 5.81 8.14
CA GLY A 47 0.81 5.36 9.51
C GLY A 47 -0.28 4.37 9.91
N LEU A 48 -1.53 4.63 9.49
CA LEU A 48 -2.64 3.72 9.72
C LEU A 48 -2.42 2.37 9.01
N CYS A 49 -2.07 2.39 7.73
CA CYS A 49 -1.72 1.18 6.97
C CYS A 49 -0.63 0.36 7.67
N TRP A 50 0.45 1.04 8.10
CA TRP A 50 1.57 0.42 8.80
C TRP A 50 1.14 -0.27 10.10
N VAL A 51 0.34 0.42 10.94
CA VAL A 51 -0.14 -0.12 12.22
C VAL A 51 -1.06 -1.31 11.99
N MET A 52 -2.01 -1.23 11.05
CA MET A 52 -2.94 -2.32 10.78
C MET A 52 -2.24 -3.56 10.22
N LEU A 53 -1.21 -3.37 9.38
CA LEU A 53 -0.39 -4.49 8.90
C LEU A 53 0.32 -5.17 10.06
N LYS A 54 0.94 -4.41 10.97
CA LYS A 54 1.62 -4.94 12.17
C LYS A 54 0.66 -5.57 13.19
N ALA A 55 -0.58 -5.09 13.26
CA ALA A 55 -1.63 -5.65 14.10
C ALA A 55 -2.15 -7.00 13.58
N GLY A 56 -1.79 -7.39 12.34
CA GLY A 56 -2.22 -8.65 11.75
C GLY A 56 -3.58 -8.58 11.05
N CYS A 57 -4.10 -7.39 10.77
CA CYS A 57 -5.36 -7.23 10.03
C CYS A 57 -5.26 -7.82 8.62
N ASP A 58 -6.35 -8.38 8.13
CA ASP A 58 -6.43 -8.93 6.78
C ASP A 58 -6.28 -7.83 5.73
N PHE A 59 -5.59 -8.16 4.64
CA PHE A 59 -5.36 -7.23 3.54
C PHE A 59 -5.42 -7.94 2.20
N HIS A 60 -5.71 -7.16 1.17
CA HIS A 60 -5.69 -7.58 -0.22
C HIS A 60 -4.96 -6.54 -1.06
N VAL A 61 -3.93 -6.95 -1.79
CA VAL A 61 -3.25 -6.10 -2.78
C VAL A 61 -4.00 -6.18 -4.09
N HIS A 62 -4.36 -5.03 -4.65
CA HIS A 62 -5.09 -4.93 -5.91
C HIS A 62 -4.16 -5.33 -7.06
N ALA A 63 -4.64 -6.22 -7.92
CA ALA A 63 -3.88 -6.67 -9.08
C ALA A 63 -3.66 -5.51 -10.10
N PRO A 64 -2.60 -5.57 -10.92
CA PRO A 64 -2.43 -4.64 -12.03
C PRO A 64 -3.59 -4.76 -13.03
N ASN A 65 -4.10 -3.61 -13.52
CA ASN A 65 -5.09 -3.58 -14.59
C ASN A 65 -4.76 -2.45 -15.60
N PRO A 66 -3.89 -2.73 -16.60
CA PRO A 66 -3.45 -1.75 -17.59
C PRO A 66 -4.55 -1.53 -18.63
N GLY A 67 -5.58 -0.78 -18.27
CA GLY A 67 -6.72 -0.53 -19.17
C GLY A 67 -7.88 0.21 -18.52
N GLU A 68 -7.90 0.28 -17.19
CA GLU A 68 -8.96 0.92 -16.43
C GLU A 68 -8.40 1.97 -15.47
N SER A 69 -9.13 3.07 -15.32
CA SER A 69 -8.89 4.00 -14.21
C SER A 69 -9.39 3.37 -12.91
N GLY A 70 -8.55 3.29 -11.88
CA GLY A 70 -8.95 2.69 -10.60
C GLY A 70 -7.78 2.56 -9.62
N CYS A 71 -8.04 1.85 -8.52
CA CYS A 71 -7.05 1.53 -7.49
C CYS A 71 -6.32 0.24 -7.87
N TYR A 72 -5.36 0.33 -8.79
CA TYR A 72 -4.63 -0.83 -9.31
C TYR A 72 -3.14 -0.67 -9.06
N THR A 73 -2.50 -1.75 -8.58
CA THR A 73 -1.05 -1.74 -8.36
C THR A 73 -0.31 -1.65 -9.69
N ASP A 74 0.65 -0.73 -9.78
CA ASP A 74 1.50 -0.51 -10.94
C ASP A 74 2.99 -0.42 -10.53
N ASP A 75 3.85 0.00 -11.46
CA ASP A 75 5.30 0.08 -11.20
C ASP A 75 5.69 1.17 -10.19
N ARG A 76 4.74 2.06 -9.83
CA ARG A 76 4.93 3.24 -9.01
C ARG A 76 4.17 3.21 -7.70
N THR A 77 3.05 2.50 -7.64
CA THR A 77 2.10 2.56 -6.53
C THR A 77 1.56 1.17 -6.26
N ILE A 78 1.64 0.74 -5.01
CA ILE A 78 0.97 -0.46 -4.50
C ILE A 78 -0.35 -0.01 -3.91
N TRP A 79 -1.45 -0.57 -4.42
CA TRP A 79 -2.78 -0.35 -3.87
C TRP A 79 -3.18 -1.57 -3.05
N LEU A 80 -3.68 -1.34 -1.84
CA LEU A 80 -4.17 -2.40 -0.96
C LEU A 80 -5.42 -1.96 -0.22
N SER A 81 -6.36 -2.89 -0.04
CA SER A 81 -7.49 -2.71 0.86
C SER A 81 -7.27 -3.55 2.11
N MET A 82 -7.72 -3.03 3.25
CA MET A 82 -7.65 -3.71 4.53
C MET A 82 -8.99 -3.63 5.22
N SER A 83 -9.28 -4.65 6.04
CA SER A 83 -10.48 -4.75 6.85
C SER A 83 -10.10 -5.02 8.30
N TRP A 84 -10.77 -4.36 9.24
CA TRP A 84 -10.57 -4.62 10.66
C TRP A 84 -11.87 -4.55 11.47
N PRO A 85 -11.96 -5.35 12.55
CA PRO A 85 -13.12 -5.31 13.42
C PRO A 85 -13.23 -3.97 14.14
N THR A 86 -14.45 -3.44 14.24
CA THR A 86 -14.74 -2.25 15.06
C THR A 86 -14.93 -2.63 16.53
N PHE A 87 -15.00 -1.61 17.39
CA PHE A 87 -15.40 -1.78 18.79
C PHE A 87 -16.71 -2.59 18.92
N SER A 88 -17.69 -2.31 18.07
CA SER A 88 -18.98 -3.02 18.09
C SER A 88 -18.86 -4.51 17.76
N THR A 89 -17.89 -4.90 16.93
CA THR A 89 -17.60 -6.31 16.65
C THR A 89 -17.15 -7.04 17.90
N PHE A 90 -16.31 -6.39 18.70
CA PHE A 90 -15.82 -6.96 19.95
C PHE A 90 -16.88 -6.98 21.06
N GLU A 91 -17.63 -5.89 21.24
CA GLU A 91 -18.58 -5.77 22.36
C GLU A 91 -19.90 -6.52 22.14
N TYR A 92 -20.38 -6.56 20.89
CA TYR A 92 -21.75 -7.03 20.60
C TYR A 92 -21.77 -8.26 19.68
N GLY A 93 -20.61 -8.78 19.27
CA GLY A 93 -20.50 -10.00 18.45
C GLY A 93 -21.08 -9.86 17.03
N GLY A 94 -21.20 -8.63 16.51
CA GLY A 94 -21.68 -8.36 15.15
C GLY A 94 -20.56 -8.31 14.11
N GLY A 95 -20.88 -8.50 12.82
CA GLY A 95 -19.93 -8.44 11.70
C GLY A 95 -19.62 -7.02 11.20
N ASN A 96 -19.45 -6.05 12.10
CA ASN A 96 -19.22 -4.65 11.73
C ASN A 96 -17.72 -4.39 11.53
N TYR A 97 -17.26 -4.52 10.30
CA TYR A 97 -15.88 -4.23 9.95
C TYR A 97 -15.79 -2.82 9.35
N GLU A 98 -14.66 -2.18 9.59
CA GLU A 98 -14.24 -1.01 8.84
C GLU A 98 -13.32 -1.48 7.72
N ASP A 99 -13.52 -0.91 6.53
CA ASP A 99 -12.71 -1.16 5.36
C ASP A 99 -12.09 0.13 4.87
N GLU A 100 -10.83 0.06 4.44
CA GLU A 100 -10.12 1.22 3.91
C GLU A 100 -9.19 0.80 2.78
N THR A 101 -9.03 1.70 1.80
CA THR A 101 -8.08 1.53 0.70
C THR A 101 -6.91 2.48 0.87
N PHE A 102 -5.71 1.90 0.79
CA PHE A 102 -4.44 2.58 0.93
C PHE A 102 -3.66 2.49 -0.36
N TYR A 103 -2.74 3.44 -0.52
CA TYR A 103 -1.69 3.37 -1.53
C TYR A 103 -0.34 3.65 -0.86
N ILE A 104 0.68 2.88 -1.24
CA ILE A 104 2.06 3.03 -0.76
C ILE A 104 3.03 2.95 -1.96
N PRO A 105 4.27 3.47 -1.86
CA PRO A 105 5.21 3.43 -2.98
C PRO A 105 5.74 2.02 -3.21
N THR A 106 6.15 1.71 -4.45
CA THR A 106 6.89 0.47 -4.74
C THR A 106 8.32 0.53 -4.19
N PRO A 107 8.98 -0.62 -3.92
CA PRO A 107 10.40 -0.65 -3.56
C PRO A 107 11.30 0.04 -4.59
N LYS A 108 10.95 -0.09 -5.87
CA LYS A 108 11.62 0.61 -6.98
C LYS A 108 11.57 2.12 -6.76
N ARG A 109 10.39 2.66 -6.51
CA ARG A 109 10.17 4.10 -6.30
C ARG A 109 10.91 4.64 -5.08
N LEU A 110 10.91 3.89 -3.98
CA LEU A 110 11.67 4.25 -2.78
C LEU A 110 13.19 4.36 -3.06
N ARG A 111 13.74 3.42 -3.85
CA ARG A 111 15.15 3.45 -4.25
C ARG A 111 15.47 4.64 -5.15
N GLU A 112 14.54 5.03 -6.02
CA GLU A 112 14.72 6.14 -6.96
C GLU A 112 14.61 7.51 -6.28
N ASN A 113 13.78 7.64 -5.23
CA ASN A 113 13.47 8.93 -4.60
C ASN A 113 14.19 9.23 -3.28
N VAL A 114 15.05 8.33 -2.76
CA VAL A 114 16.00 8.50 -1.63
C VAL A 114 15.71 9.70 -0.69
N GLY A 115 14.63 9.62 0.10
CA GLY A 115 14.28 10.61 1.13
C GLY A 115 13.65 11.91 0.64
N ARG A 116 13.19 11.95 -0.62
CA ARG A 116 12.33 12.99 -1.22
C ARG A 116 10.88 12.50 -1.30
N ASP A 117 9.97 13.39 -1.68
CA ASP A 117 8.58 13.06 -1.99
C ASP A 117 8.51 11.81 -2.89
N TRP A 118 7.51 10.96 -2.64
CA TRP A 118 7.26 9.84 -3.53
C TRP A 118 6.92 10.34 -4.95
N TYR A 119 6.37 11.55 -5.13
CA TYR A 119 5.88 12.09 -6.42
C TYR A 119 6.76 13.12 -7.12
#